data_AF-R9LC52-F1
#
_entry.id   AF-R9LC52-F1
#
_cell.length_a   1.000
_cell.length_b   1.000
_cell.length_c   1.000
_cell.angle_alpha   90.00
_cell.angle_beta   90.00
_cell.angle_gamma   90.00
#
_symmetry.space_group_name_H-M   'P 1'
#
loop_
_entity.id
_entity.type
_entity.pdbx_description
1 polymer ?
#
loop_
_entity_poly.entity_id
_entity_poly.type
_entity_poly.pdbx_seq_one_letter_code
_entity_poly.pdbx_strand_id
1 'polypeptide(L)' 'MKRERKWITTVELVIVLLATVAVFVWGKRATMTERGYAACGGEYSLLLLPVLYYIWKQVLIDWITELRYLWRDKKV' A
#
# COMPACT_ATOMS: atom_id res chain seq x y z
N MET A 1 24.74 8.60 0.21
CA MET A 1 23.52 9.16 -0.41
C MET A 1 22.63 8.18 -1.20
N LYS A 2 23.11 7.36 -2.17
CA LYS A 2 22.21 6.45 -2.96
C LYS A 2 21.91 5.10 -2.29
N ARG A 3 22.80 4.60 -1.41
CA ARG A 3 22.67 3.30 -0.71
C ARG A 3 21.73 3.37 0.49
N GLU A 4 21.74 4.47 1.23
CA GLU A 4 20.92 4.66 2.44
C GLU A 4 19.42 4.69 2.15
N ARG A 5 19.01 5.30 1.02
CA ARG A 5 17.60 5.33 0.60
C ARG A 5 17.05 3.94 0.25
N LYS A 6 17.90 3.03 -0.24
CA LYS A 6 17.46 1.67 -0.58
C LYS A 6 17.00 0.90 0.66
N TRP A 7 17.74 1.01 1.77
CA TRP A 7 17.38 0.34 3.02
C TRP A 7 16.06 0.86 3.59
N ILE A 8 15.82 2.18 3.49
CA ILE A 8 14.55 2.78 3.92
C ILE A 8 13.40 2.24 3.08
N THR A 9 13.55 2.17 1.76
CA THR A 9 12.53 1.59 0.87
C THR A 9 12.31 0.10 1.15
N THR A 10 13.37 -0.66 1.43
CA THR A 10 13.25 -2.08 1.77
C THR A 10 12.51 -2.29 3.08
N VAL A 11 12.84 -1.52 4.12
CA VAL A 11 12.15 -1.58 5.42
C VAL A 11 10.68 -1.17 5.28
N GLU A 12 10.39 -0.12 4.53
CA GLU A 12 9.02 0.30 4.23
C GLU A 12 8.23 -0.81 3.53
N LEU A 13 8.82 -1.46 2.53
CA LEU A 13 8.20 -2.57 1.81
C LEU A 13 7.92 -3.76 2.75
N VAL A 14 8.88 -4.10 3.62
CA VAL A 14 8.71 -5.16 4.63
C VAL A 14 7.59 -4.84 5.59
N ILE A 15 7.50 -3.59 6.08
CA ILE A 15 6.41 -3.16 6.97
C ILE A 15 5.06 -3.23 6.26
N VAL A 16 4.97 -2.75 5.01
CA VAL A 16 3.73 -2.80 4.21
C VAL A 16 3.31 -4.25 3.94
N LEU A 17 4.26 -5.14 3.67
CA LEU A 17 4.00 -6.58 3.54
C LEU A 17 3.48 -7.18 4.84
N LEU A 18 4.13 -6.91 5.97
CA LEU A 18 3.70 -7.43 7.27
C LEU A 18 2.30 -6.93 7.66
N ALA A 19 2.02 -5.64 7.45
CA ALA A 19 0.70 -5.06 7.66
C ALA A 19 -0.36 -5.72 6.75
N THR A 20 -0.04 -5.92 5.47
CA THR A 20 -0.93 -6.61 4.52
C THR A 20 -1.24 -8.04 4.98
N VAL A 21 -0.21 -8.79 5.38
CA VAL A 21 -0.38 -10.16 5.87
C VAL A 21 -1.23 -10.18 7.14
N ALA A 22 -1.02 -9.24 8.07
CA ALA A 22 -1.81 -9.15 9.29
C ALA A 22 -3.30 -8.89 9.01
N VAL A 23 -3.60 -7.92 8.13
CA VAL A 23 -4.99 -7.62 7.72
C VAL A 23 -5.59 -8.79 6.94
N PHE A 24 -4.81 -9.47 6.10
CA PHE A 24 -5.25 -10.67 5.37
C PHE A 24 -5.58 -11.84 6.30
N VAL A 25 -4.75 -12.11 7.31
CA VAL A 25 -5.01 -13.15 8.32
C VAL A 25 -6.24 -12.80 9.15
N TRP A 26 -6.42 -11.51 9.51
CA TRP A 26 -7.61 -11.05 10.20
C TRP A 26 -8.87 -11.25 9.36
N GLY A 27 -8.84 -10.82 8.10
CA GLY A 27 -9.95 -10.98 7.16
C GLY A 27 -10.35 -12.45 6.98
N LYS A 28 -9.35 -13.33 6.82
CA LYS A 28 -9.55 -14.78 6.71
C LYS A 28 -10.16 -15.40 7.98
N ARG A 29 -9.82 -14.91 9.16
CA ARG A 29 -10.42 -15.39 10.42
C ARG A 29 -11.87 -14.90 10.58
N ALA A 30 -12.17 -13.69 10.15
CA ALA A 30 -13.53 -13.15 10.19
C ALA A 30 -14.47 -13.94 9.27
N THR A 31 -14.07 -14.19 8.02
CA THR A 31 -14.84 -14.99 7.06
C THR A 31 -15.03 -16.45 7.50
N MET A 32 -14.00 -17.06 8.10
CA MET A 32 -14.07 -18.44 8.60
C MET A 32 -15.04 -18.58 9.78
N THR A 33 -15.19 -17.53 10.61
CA THR A 33 -16.11 -17.51 11.75
C THR A 33 -17.57 -17.38 11.31
N GLU A 34 -17.85 -16.66 10.22
CA GLU A 34 -19.22 -16.47 9.72
C GLU A 34 -19.71 -17.59 8.79
N ARG A 35 -18.82 -18.29 8.06
CA ARG A 35 -19.23 -19.24 7.01
C ARG A 35 -18.86 -20.72 7.24
N GLY A 36 -17.98 -21.02 8.20
CA GLY A 36 -17.58 -22.40 8.53
C GLY A 36 -16.75 -23.13 7.47
N TYR A 37 -16.43 -22.51 6.34
CA TYR A 37 -15.53 -23.03 5.29
C TYR A 37 -14.64 -21.91 4.73
N ALA A 38 -13.43 -22.25 4.28
CA ALA A 38 -12.48 -21.29 3.69
C ALA A 38 -12.92 -20.88 2.27
N ALA A 39 -13.29 -19.61 2.05
CA ALA A 39 -13.68 -19.13 0.73
C ALA A 39 -12.43 -18.72 -0.09
N CYS A 40 -11.95 -19.63 -0.94
CA CYS A 40 -10.75 -19.46 -1.76
C CYS A 40 -10.88 -18.44 -2.93
N GLY A 41 -11.65 -17.36 -2.78
CA GLY A 41 -11.95 -16.38 -3.84
C GLY A 41 -11.47 -14.97 -3.53
N GLY A 42 -12.38 -14.09 -3.11
CA GLY A 42 -12.12 -12.65 -2.91
C GLY A 42 -11.24 -12.30 -1.72
N GLU A 43 -10.97 -13.25 -0.82
CA GLU A 43 -10.11 -13.05 0.35
C GLU A 43 -8.67 -12.68 -0.07
N TYR A 44 -8.18 -13.27 -1.17
CA TYR A 44 -6.83 -13.01 -1.72
C TYR A 44 -6.69 -11.64 -2.38
N SER A 45 -7.77 -10.93 -2.68
CA SER A 45 -7.72 -9.56 -3.21
C SER A 45 -7.05 -8.60 -2.22
N LEU A 46 -7.08 -8.91 -0.92
CA LEU A 46 -6.33 -8.15 0.09
C LEU A 46 -4.82 -8.24 -0.10
N LEU A 47 -4.30 -9.32 -0.69
CA LEU A 47 -2.87 -9.43 -1.02
C LEU A 47 -2.46 -8.48 -2.15
N LEU A 48 -3.43 -7.84 -2.82
CA LEU A 48 -3.16 -6.77 -3.78
C LEU A 48 -2.93 -5.41 -3.12
N LEU A 49 -3.19 -5.25 -1.81
CA LEU A 49 -2.94 -4.02 -1.06
C LEU A 49 -1.51 -3.45 -1.22
N PRO A 50 -0.42 -4.24 -1.24
CA PRO A 50 0.93 -3.71 -1.43
C PRO A 50 1.10 -3.12 -2.82
N VAL A 51 0.51 -3.76 -3.84
CA VAL A 51 0.55 -3.29 -5.23
C VAL A 51 -0.24 -1.98 -5.35
N LEU A 52 -1.46 -1.95 -4.80
CA LEU A 52 -2.28 -0.75 -4.75
C LEU A 52 -1.60 0.37 -3.97
N TYR A 53 -0.95 0.07 -2.85
CA TYR A 53 -0.22 1.04 -2.04
C TYR A 53 0.88 1.73 -2.84
N TYR A 54 1.69 0.97 -3.59
CA TYR A 54 2.76 1.57 -4.40
C TYR A 54 2.22 2.40 -5.57
N ILE A 55 1.14 1.96 -6.23
CA ILE A 55 0.47 2.72 -7.28
C ILE A 55 -0.06 4.05 -6.70
N TRP A 56 -0.82 3.98 -5.61
CA TRP A 56 -1.37 5.16 -4.95
C TRP A 56 -0.29 6.11 -4.44
N LYS A 57 0.80 5.58 -3.89
CA LYS A 57 1.94 6.39 -3.44
C LYS A 57 2.56 7.18 -4.59
N GLN A 58 2.74 6.56 -5.76
CA GLN A 58 3.25 7.25 -6.93
C GLN A 58 2.29 8.35 -7.40
N VAL A 59 0.99 8.03 -7.50
CA VAL A 59 -0.04 9.01 -7.88
C VAL A 59 -0.09 10.20 -6.94
N LEU A 60 -0.01 9.97 -5.62
CA LEU A 60 0.02 11.04 -4.62
C LEU A 60 1.26 11.94 -4.75
N ILE A 61 2.44 11.35 -4.94
CA ILE A 61 3.68 12.12 -5.09
C ILE A 61 3.63 12.97 -6.36
N ASP A 62 3.15 12.40 -7.45
CA ASP A 62 3.00 13.09 -8.72
C ASP A 62 2.00 14.25 -8.60
N TRP A 63 0.85 14.00 -7.99
CA TRP A 63 -0.18 15.02 -7.73
C TRP A 63 0.32 16.17 -6.84
N ILE A 64 1.05 15.86 -5.76
CA ILE A 64 1.64 16.90 -4.88
C ILE A 64 2.69 17.72 -5.64
N THR A 65 3.44 17.08 -6.54
CA THR A 65 4.46 17.75 -7.36
C THR A 65 3.81 18.72 -8.34
N GLU A 66 2.72 18.30 -8.98
CA GLU A 66 1.91 19.14 -9.87
C GLU A 66 1.29 20.32 -9.12
N LEU A 67 0.68 20.08 -7.96
CA LEU A 67 0.13 21.16 -7.11
C LEU A 67 1.20 22.19 -6.71
N ARG A 68 2.42 21.73 -6.37
CA ARG A 68 3.53 22.62 -6.05
C ARG A 68 3.98 23.44 -7.26
N TYR A 69 3.94 22.85 -8.45
CA TYR A 69 4.23 23.58 -9.69
C TYR A 69 3.22 24.70 -9.92
N LEU A 70 1.92 24.39 -9.86
CA LEU A 70 0.84 25.38 -10.02
C LEU A 70 0.90 26.51 -8.99
N TRP A 71 1.25 26.22 -7.73
CA TRP A 71 1.41 27.23 -6.69
C TRP A 71 2.61 28.16 -6.89
N ARG A 72 3.66 27.68 -7.55
CA ARG A 72 4.85 28.46 -7.88
C ARG A 72 4.63 29.32 -9.12
N ASP A 73 3.87 28.81 -10.09
CA ASP A 73 3.45 29.55 -11.28
C ASP A 73 2.55 30.73 -10.92
N LYS A 74 1.58 30.53 -10.00
CA LYS A 74 0.73 31.62 -9.45
C LYS A 74 1.46 32.71 -8.64
N LYS A 75 2.73 32.50 -8.28
CA LYS A 75 3.52 33.47 -7.50
C LYS A 75 4.41 34.36 -8.37
N VAL A 76 4.44 34.14 -9.69
CA VAL A 76 5.05 35.01 -10.71
C VAL A 76 3.95 35.91 -11.28
#